data_AF-A0A3S1S052-F1
#
_entry.id   AF-A0A3S1S052-F1
#
_cell.length_a   1.000
_cell.length_b   1.000
_cell.length_c   1.000
_cell.angle_alpha   90.00
_cell.angle_beta   90.00
_cell.angle_gamma   90.00
#
_symmetry.space_group_name_H-M   'P 1'
#
loop_
_entity.id
_entity.type
_entity.pdbx_description
1 polymer ?
#
loop_
_entity_poly.entity_id
_entity_poly.type
_entity_poly.pdbx_seq_one_letter_code
_entity_poly.pdbx_strand_id
1 'polypeptide(L)'
;MPEPLRLKGIPASAGYAEGPLFNLDPVVARYNRKATAADERLALGTAIKAATGRLATLVEATEGDAAEILEFQLAMLEDDALTGPAFAAIAVGQPADTAWRQALDAEIVGYETSDQDYFRARAADMRDIRDQVLRALTEESEAAAPAGAIFYGEDIAPTRFLETDWSSGGGIALKAGSAASHVAMLARSRGVPMIVGLGASPAHLAGVALLDAEHGGVILAPSRAEVDAFRRKSSSFAARRDRARTFLTRPAVTKAGTAVRVHVNIADPSDVDSIDVSTCDGVGLMRTEFLFGKTLPDEETQYRAYRNVLEWAEDRPVTIRTVDAGGDKPVPGFTVEEGNPFLGLRGIRLSLARPEVFRVQIRALLRAAIHGNLKVMFPMIAVVDEYQRAAALFAEEKAALAARGVAQKMPPLGIMVEVPSVAIAPEAFAEVAFLSIGSNDLTQYVMAAARDNASVAHLNSIRHPAVLRLIGSVAAFGRAQKIPVSLCGDAGGDPAAISALIEAGLRDLSVVPAQLALAKAAIADVSI
;
A
#
# COMPACT_ATOMS: atom_id res chain seq x y z
N MET A 1 2.35 38.61 -15.69
CA MET A 1 2.65 37.42 -14.89
C MET A 1 2.03 36.23 -15.61
N PRO A 2 2.69 35.05 -15.65
CA PRO A 2 2.05 33.87 -16.24
C PRO A 2 0.72 33.59 -15.53
N GLU A 3 -0.29 33.17 -16.28
CA GLU A 3 -1.58 32.80 -15.70
C GLU A 3 -1.44 31.55 -14.81
N PRO A 4 -2.18 31.47 -13.69
CA PRO A 4 -2.13 30.32 -12.80
C PRO A 4 -2.64 29.07 -13.51
N LEU A 5 -1.78 28.06 -13.61
CA LEU A 5 -2.10 26.75 -14.19
C LEU A 5 -2.67 25.85 -13.10
N ARG A 6 -3.86 25.28 -13.36
CA ARG A 6 -4.56 24.39 -12.42
C ARG A 6 -4.62 23.01 -13.02
N LEU A 7 -4.04 22.04 -12.32
CA LEU A 7 -4.05 20.64 -12.72
C LEU A 7 -4.81 19.84 -11.68
N LYS A 8 -5.44 18.75 -12.13
CA LYS A 8 -6.21 17.85 -11.29
C LYS A 8 -5.70 16.43 -11.51
N GLY A 9 -5.47 15.74 -10.40
CA GLY A 9 -5.04 14.36 -10.36
C GLY A 9 -5.82 13.57 -9.32
N ILE A 10 -5.30 12.41 -8.99
CA ILE A 10 -5.86 11.47 -8.03
C ILE A 10 -5.10 11.64 -6.70
N PRO A 11 -5.80 11.93 -5.58
CA PRO A 11 -5.21 11.89 -4.25
C PRO A 11 -4.52 10.55 -3.96
N ALA A 12 -3.23 10.59 -3.65
CA ALA A 12 -2.48 9.43 -3.18
C ALA A 12 -2.23 9.52 -1.67
N SER A 13 -1.83 10.67 -1.15
CA SER A 13 -1.67 10.93 0.29
C SER A 13 -2.24 12.31 0.62
N ALA A 14 -3.24 12.37 1.51
CA ALA A 14 -3.98 13.59 1.76
C ALA A 14 -3.16 14.61 2.57
N GLY A 15 -3.29 15.89 2.21
CA GLY A 15 -2.65 16.99 2.92
C GLY A 15 -2.52 18.23 2.04
N TYR A 16 -1.86 19.26 2.59
CA TYR A 16 -1.63 20.53 1.92
C TYR A 16 -0.14 20.85 1.97
N ALA A 17 0.42 21.27 0.83
CA ALA A 17 1.79 21.79 0.77
C ALA A 17 1.84 23.10 -0.04
N GLU A 18 2.58 24.08 0.45
CA GLU A 18 2.91 25.32 -0.24
C GLU A 18 4.44 25.40 -0.30
N GLY A 19 5.00 25.55 -1.49
CA GLY A 19 6.45 25.57 -1.63
C GLY A 19 6.96 25.79 -3.04
N PRO A 20 8.27 25.95 -3.20
CA PRO A 20 8.92 26.02 -4.51
C PRO A 20 8.71 24.71 -5.28
N LEU A 21 8.39 24.79 -6.57
CA LEU A 21 8.32 23.65 -7.45
C LEU A 21 9.74 23.13 -7.73
N PHE A 22 9.95 21.84 -7.51
CA PHE A 22 11.19 21.15 -7.85
C PHE A 22 10.90 20.13 -8.95
N ASN A 23 11.54 20.29 -10.10
CA ASN A 23 11.37 19.38 -11.22
C ASN A 23 12.17 18.08 -10.96
N LEU A 24 11.47 16.96 -10.90
CA LEU A 24 12.05 15.62 -10.82
C LEU A 24 12.60 15.15 -12.18
N ASP A 25 11.99 15.60 -13.28
CA ASP A 25 12.42 15.18 -14.60
C ASP A 25 13.78 15.83 -14.92
N PRO A 26 14.83 15.05 -15.19
CA PRO A 26 16.18 15.57 -15.29
C PRO A 26 16.32 16.58 -16.43
N VAL A 27 16.96 17.70 -16.13
CA VAL A 27 17.71 18.43 -17.16
C VAL A 27 18.89 17.53 -17.48
N VAL A 28 19.06 17.11 -18.74
CA VAL A 28 20.14 16.19 -19.17
C VAL A 28 21.48 16.71 -18.65
N ALA A 29 21.96 16.12 -17.55
CA ALA A 29 23.19 16.51 -16.91
C ALA A 29 24.36 16.15 -17.83
N ARG A 30 25.29 17.07 -18.00
CA ARG A 30 26.36 16.93 -19.00
C ARG A 30 27.49 16.07 -18.43
N TYR A 31 27.69 14.90 -19.02
CA TYR A 31 28.88 14.10 -18.77
C TYR A 31 30.05 14.58 -19.64
N ASN A 32 31.20 14.81 -19.02
CA ASN A 32 32.43 15.15 -19.73
C ASN A 32 33.20 13.85 -20.05
N ARG A 33 33.18 13.48 -21.33
CA ARG A 33 33.93 12.32 -21.86
C ARG A 33 35.41 12.38 -21.43
N LYS A 34 35.94 11.25 -20.97
CA LYS A 34 37.34 11.08 -20.58
C LYS A 34 38.23 10.80 -21.79
N ALA A 35 39.53 11.00 -21.59
CA ALA A 35 40.53 10.87 -22.66
C ALA A 35 40.74 9.42 -23.11
N THR A 36 40.61 8.45 -22.20
CA THR A 36 40.89 7.04 -22.47
C THR A 36 39.75 6.12 -22.01
N ALA A 37 39.62 4.95 -22.64
CA ALA A 37 38.67 3.93 -22.20
C ALA A 37 38.95 3.41 -20.78
N ALA A 38 40.21 3.46 -20.33
CA ALA A 38 40.58 3.11 -18.96
C ALA A 38 40.01 4.14 -17.95
N ASP A 39 40.09 5.43 -18.28
CA ASP A 39 39.52 6.50 -17.46
C ASP A 39 37.97 6.44 -17.44
N GLU A 40 37.34 6.14 -18.58
CA GLU A 40 35.89 5.91 -18.65
C GLU A 40 35.46 4.71 -17.80
N ARG A 41 36.20 3.59 -17.87
CA ARG A 41 35.96 2.40 -17.05
C ARG A 41 36.10 2.72 -15.56
N LEU A 42 37.11 3.50 -15.18
CA LEU A 42 37.32 3.93 -13.79
C LEU A 42 36.19 4.87 -13.34
N ALA A 43 35.75 5.80 -14.18
CA ALA A 43 34.64 6.70 -13.89
C ALA A 43 33.34 5.92 -13.64
N LEU A 44 32.99 4.96 -14.51
CA LEU A 44 31.81 4.11 -14.33
C LEU A 44 31.92 3.25 -13.07
N GLY A 45 33.05 2.60 -12.83
CA GLY A 45 33.25 1.79 -11.63
C GLY A 45 33.14 2.61 -10.34
N THR A 46 33.64 3.85 -10.35
CA THR A 46 33.51 4.78 -9.21
C THR A 46 32.06 5.21 -9.00
N ALA A 47 31.34 5.49 -10.08
CA ALA A 47 29.93 5.87 -10.01
C ALA A 47 29.02 4.74 -9.51
N ILE A 48 29.23 3.51 -9.99
CA ILE A 48 28.55 2.30 -9.50
C ILE A 48 28.80 2.16 -8.00
N LYS A 49 30.08 2.19 -7.57
CA LYS A 49 30.42 2.08 -6.15
C LYS A 49 29.78 3.17 -5.28
N ALA A 50 29.71 4.40 -5.79
CA ALA A 50 29.03 5.50 -5.10
C ALA A 50 27.52 5.26 -4.98
N ALA A 51 26.86 4.75 -6.03
CA ALA A 51 25.45 4.38 -6.00
C ALA A 51 25.19 3.22 -5.01
N THR A 52 25.98 2.15 -5.07
CA THR A 52 25.94 1.01 -4.14
C THR A 52 26.08 1.47 -2.68
N GLY A 53 27.04 2.35 -2.39
CA GLY A 53 27.24 2.88 -1.03
C GLY A 53 26.07 3.71 -0.50
N ARG A 54 25.43 4.52 -1.37
CA ARG A 54 24.21 5.25 -1.01
C ARG A 54 23.04 4.31 -0.73
N LEU A 55 22.82 3.32 -1.59
CA LEU A 55 21.78 2.31 -1.39
C LEU A 55 21.96 1.54 -0.10
N ALA A 56 23.19 1.09 0.20
CA ALA A 56 23.49 0.39 1.46
C ALA A 56 23.12 1.25 2.69
N THR A 57 23.44 2.55 2.65
CA THR A 57 23.06 3.49 3.73
C THR A 57 21.54 3.62 3.87
N LEU A 58 20.82 3.66 2.74
CA LEU A 58 19.35 3.75 2.75
C LEU A 58 18.71 2.44 3.26
N VAL A 59 19.27 1.28 2.91
CA VAL A 59 18.83 -0.03 3.41
C VAL A 59 18.95 -0.07 4.93
N GLU A 60 20.09 0.35 5.49
CA GLU A 60 20.28 0.38 6.95
C GLU A 60 19.31 1.33 7.68
N ALA A 61 18.85 2.38 7.01
CA ALA A 61 17.97 3.39 7.58
C ALA A 61 16.47 3.14 7.31
N THR A 62 16.13 2.08 6.59
CA THR A 62 14.76 1.79 6.14
C THR A 62 14.35 0.38 6.55
N GLU A 63 13.09 0.21 6.95
CA GLU A 63 12.52 -1.09 7.32
C GLU A 63 11.33 -1.44 6.39
N GLY A 64 10.94 -2.72 6.36
CA GLY A 64 9.79 -3.22 5.62
C GLY A 64 9.96 -3.25 4.09
N ASP A 65 8.84 -3.17 3.35
CA ASP A 65 8.79 -3.29 1.88
C ASP A 65 9.78 -2.36 1.14
N ALA A 66 10.04 -1.17 1.68
CA ALA A 66 10.97 -0.24 1.09
C ALA A 66 12.42 -0.71 1.18
N ALA A 67 12.80 -1.41 2.26
CA ALA A 67 14.11 -2.02 2.38
C ALA A 67 14.29 -3.15 1.35
N GLU A 68 13.27 -3.98 1.13
CA GLU A 68 13.33 -5.07 0.13
C GLU A 68 13.55 -4.57 -1.30
N ILE A 69 12.95 -3.43 -1.66
CA ILE A 69 13.17 -2.77 -2.95
C ILE A 69 14.62 -2.31 -3.07
N LEU A 70 15.16 -1.67 -2.03
CA LEU A 70 16.54 -1.19 -2.02
C LEU A 70 17.55 -2.34 -2.04
N GLU A 71 17.28 -3.44 -1.33
CA GLU A 71 18.10 -4.66 -1.37
C GLU A 71 18.15 -5.27 -2.77
N PHE A 72 17.02 -5.30 -3.47
CA PHE A 72 16.98 -5.75 -4.86
C PHE A 72 17.86 -4.87 -5.75
N GLN A 73 17.73 -3.54 -5.64
CA GLN A 73 18.55 -2.62 -6.43
C GLN A 73 20.05 -2.76 -6.11
N LEU A 74 20.39 -2.97 -4.84
CA LEU A 74 21.75 -3.21 -4.39
C LEU A 74 22.32 -4.48 -5.02
N ALA A 75 21.58 -5.60 -4.93
CA ALA A 75 21.99 -6.88 -5.52
C ALA A 75 22.16 -6.80 -7.04
N MET A 76 21.30 -6.05 -7.74
CA MET A 76 21.41 -5.84 -9.18
C MET A 76 22.67 -5.05 -9.56
N LEU A 77 23.06 -4.03 -8.77
CA LEU A 77 24.28 -3.27 -9.02
C LEU A 77 25.57 -4.05 -8.70
N GLU A 78 25.49 -5.07 -7.85
CA GLU A 78 26.59 -5.98 -7.53
C GLU A 78 26.74 -7.12 -8.56
N ASP A 79 25.75 -7.32 -9.44
CA ASP A 79 25.79 -8.33 -10.49
C ASP A 79 26.62 -7.86 -11.70
N ASP A 80 27.73 -8.57 -11.95
CA ASP A 80 28.59 -8.37 -13.12
C ASP A 80 27.84 -8.55 -14.45
N ALA A 81 26.74 -9.33 -14.48
CA ALA A 81 25.92 -9.50 -15.67
C ALA A 81 25.23 -8.20 -16.09
N LEU A 82 24.82 -7.37 -15.12
CA LEU A 82 24.20 -6.07 -15.39
C LEU A 82 25.22 -5.03 -15.87
N THR A 83 26.40 -5.02 -15.26
CA THR A 83 27.43 -4.00 -15.53
C THR A 83 28.32 -4.34 -16.74
N GLY A 84 28.45 -5.63 -17.07
CA GLY A 84 29.29 -6.16 -18.15
C GLY A 84 29.06 -5.51 -19.52
N PRO A 85 27.82 -5.41 -20.02
CA PRO A 85 27.53 -4.77 -21.31
C PRO A 85 28.02 -3.31 -21.40
N ALA A 86 27.85 -2.52 -20.32
CA ALA A 86 28.34 -1.15 -20.28
C ALA A 86 29.87 -1.08 -20.34
N PHE A 87 30.57 -1.95 -19.60
CA PHE A 87 32.02 -2.02 -19.66
C PHE A 87 32.56 -2.49 -21.02
N ALA A 88 31.85 -3.39 -21.70
CA ALA A 88 32.21 -3.81 -23.06
C ALA A 88 32.04 -2.67 -24.07
N ALA A 89 30.96 -1.89 -23.95
CA ALA A 89 30.73 -0.70 -24.79
C ALA A 89 31.82 0.38 -24.58
N ILE A 90 32.29 0.57 -23.35
CA ILE A 90 33.41 1.46 -23.05
C ILE A 90 34.71 0.96 -23.71
N ALA A 91 34.97 -0.36 -23.69
CA ALA A 91 36.17 -0.95 -24.28
C ALA A 91 36.27 -0.70 -25.81
N VAL A 92 35.12 -0.56 -26.49
CA VAL A 92 35.05 -0.21 -27.92
C VAL A 92 34.95 1.31 -28.17
N GLY A 93 35.11 2.13 -27.12
CA GLY A 93 35.29 3.58 -27.22
C GLY A 93 34.06 4.44 -26.93
N GLN A 94 32.98 3.90 -26.38
CA GLN A 94 31.85 4.72 -25.93
C GLN A 94 32.15 5.46 -24.61
N PRO A 95 31.60 6.67 -24.41
CA PRO A 95 31.61 7.36 -23.12
C PRO A 95 30.80 6.59 -22.06
N ALA A 96 31.20 6.68 -20.79
CA ALA A 96 30.59 5.93 -19.69
C ALA A 96 29.08 6.18 -19.52
N ASP A 97 28.62 7.43 -19.63
CA ASP A 97 27.21 7.79 -19.48
C ASP A 97 26.33 7.16 -20.57
N THR A 98 26.83 7.17 -21.80
CA THR A 98 26.13 6.61 -22.97
C THR A 98 26.13 5.10 -22.93
N ALA A 99 27.28 4.49 -22.61
CA ALA A 99 27.43 3.05 -22.47
C ALA A 99 26.50 2.47 -21.39
N TRP A 100 26.46 3.13 -20.22
CA TRP A 100 25.59 2.72 -19.12
C TRP A 100 24.10 2.92 -19.46
N ARG A 101 23.73 4.08 -20.01
CA ARG A 101 22.34 4.35 -20.41
C ARG A 101 21.85 3.32 -21.42
N GLN A 102 22.63 3.04 -22.47
CA GLN A 102 22.24 2.06 -23.49
C GLN A 102 22.12 0.64 -22.95
N ALA A 103 23.05 0.22 -22.08
CA ALA A 103 22.98 -1.09 -21.45
C ALA A 103 21.69 -1.25 -20.62
N LEU A 104 21.40 -0.28 -19.76
CA LEU A 104 20.22 -0.34 -18.90
C LEU A 104 18.92 -0.13 -19.65
N ASP A 105 18.87 0.75 -20.66
CA ASP A 105 17.67 0.97 -21.46
C ASP A 105 17.26 -0.31 -22.21
N ALA A 106 18.22 -1.13 -22.66
CA ALA A 106 17.94 -2.43 -23.26
C ALA A 106 17.30 -3.41 -22.26
N GLU A 107 17.86 -3.50 -21.04
CA GLU A 107 17.28 -4.32 -19.96
C GLU A 107 15.90 -3.83 -19.54
N ILE A 108 15.71 -2.52 -19.40
CA ILE A 108 14.43 -1.90 -19.04
C ILE A 108 13.34 -2.25 -20.07
N VAL A 109 13.63 -2.15 -21.36
CA VAL A 109 12.67 -2.56 -22.42
C VAL A 109 12.35 -4.05 -22.29
N GLY A 110 13.33 -4.90 -21.99
CA GLY A 110 13.10 -6.32 -21.71
C GLY A 110 12.14 -6.54 -20.53
N TYR A 111 12.30 -5.78 -19.45
CA TYR A 111 11.40 -5.83 -18.28
C TYR A 111 10.00 -5.33 -18.60
N GLU A 112 9.87 -4.21 -19.32
CA GLU A 112 8.59 -3.61 -19.69
C GLU A 112 7.76 -4.48 -20.64
N THR A 113 8.43 -5.15 -21.57
CA THR A 113 7.82 -6.02 -22.59
C THR A 113 7.69 -7.47 -22.16
N SER A 114 8.23 -7.82 -20.98
CA SER A 114 8.14 -9.17 -20.43
C SER A 114 6.68 -9.59 -20.27
N ASP A 115 6.38 -10.85 -20.56
CA ASP A 115 5.05 -11.42 -20.35
C ASP A 115 4.69 -11.58 -18.86
N GLN A 116 5.70 -11.57 -17.98
CA GLN A 116 5.51 -11.74 -16.54
C GLN A 116 5.30 -10.40 -15.83
N ASP A 117 4.21 -10.30 -15.06
CA ASP A 117 3.87 -9.11 -14.26
C ASP A 117 4.97 -8.69 -13.29
N TYR A 118 5.69 -9.67 -12.72
CA TYR A 118 6.82 -9.41 -11.82
C TYR A 118 7.89 -8.54 -12.46
N PHE A 119 8.33 -8.88 -13.67
CA PHE A 119 9.36 -8.10 -14.38
C PHE A 119 8.83 -6.73 -14.80
N ARG A 120 7.58 -6.64 -15.26
CA ARG A 120 6.96 -5.35 -15.59
C ARG A 120 6.89 -4.42 -14.38
N ALA A 121 6.54 -4.95 -13.21
CA ALA A 121 6.49 -4.20 -11.95
C ALA A 121 7.88 -3.70 -11.51
N ARG A 122 8.95 -4.46 -11.81
CA ARG A 122 10.35 -4.12 -11.50
C ARG A 122 11.02 -3.17 -12.50
N ALA A 123 10.37 -2.84 -13.62
CA ALA A 123 10.93 -1.91 -14.61
C ALA A 123 11.26 -0.53 -14.01
N ALA A 124 10.46 -0.06 -13.04
CA ALA A 124 10.72 1.20 -12.33
C ALA A 124 12.01 1.13 -11.49
N ASP A 125 12.29 -0.02 -10.86
CA ASP A 125 13.52 -0.24 -10.10
C ASP A 125 14.75 -0.19 -11.01
N MET A 126 14.66 -0.78 -12.21
CA MET A 126 15.74 -0.74 -13.21
C MET A 126 16.01 0.69 -13.71
N ARG A 127 14.96 1.50 -13.92
CA ARG A 127 15.12 2.92 -14.25
C ARG A 127 15.80 3.70 -13.12
N ASP A 128 15.44 3.41 -11.87
CA ASP A 128 16.07 4.03 -10.70
C ASP A 128 17.58 3.70 -10.61
N ILE A 129 17.94 2.42 -10.76
CA ILE A 129 19.34 1.96 -10.82
C ILE A 129 20.12 2.73 -11.90
N ARG A 130 19.56 2.79 -13.11
CA ARG A 130 20.15 3.52 -14.24
C ARG A 130 20.42 4.97 -13.84
N ASP A 131 19.40 5.65 -13.32
CA ASP A 131 19.45 7.08 -13.05
C ASP A 131 20.34 7.42 -11.85
N GLN A 132 20.49 6.54 -10.86
CA GLN A 132 21.43 6.73 -9.75
C GLN A 132 22.89 6.71 -10.18
N VAL A 133 23.27 5.76 -11.05
CA VAL A 133 24.64 5.66 -11.56
C VAL A 133 24.93 6.81 -12.52
N LEU A 134 23.97 7.20 -13.38
CA LEU A 134 24.12 8.39 -14.22
C LEU A 134 24.31 9.66 -13.38
N ARG A 135 23.55 9.83 -12.29
CA ARG A 135 23.72 10.93 -11.33
C ARG A 135 25.10 10.93 -10.67
N ALA A 136 25.69 9.76 -10.42
CA ALA A 136 27.04 9.65 -9.87
C ALA A 136 28.15 9.88 -10.91
N LEU A 137 27.86 9.66 -12.20
CA LEU A 137 28.78 9.96 -13.31
C LEU A 137 28.86 11.46 -13.63
N THR A 138 27.78 12.20 -13.41
CA THR A 138 27.69 13.61 -13.77
C THR A 138 28.48 14.48 -12.79
N GLU A 139 29.31 15.38 -13.33
CA GLU A 139 30.17 16.28 -12.55
C GLU A 139 29.42 17.52 -12.04
N GLU A 140 28.20 17.74 -12.53
CA GLU A 140 27.31 18.77 -12.02
C GLU A 140 26.65 18.29 -10.73
N SER A 141 26.81 19.05 -9.64
CA SER A 141 26.01 18.85 -8.44
C SER A 141 24.56 19.08 -8.81
N GLU A 142 23.74 18.04 -8.69
CA GLU A 142 22.29 18.16 -8.80
C GLU A 142 21.84 19.25 -7.82
N ALA A 143 20.98 20.16 -8.27
CA ALA A 143 20.44 21.17 -7.39
C ALA A 143 19.65 20.45 -6.29
N ALA A 144 20.08 20.59 -5.04
CA ALA A 144 19.34 20.06 -3.92
C ALA A 144 17.93 20.65 -3.95
N ALA A 145 16.92 19.80 -3.70
CA ALA A 145 15.56 20.28 -3.60
C ALA A 145 15.49 21.31 -2.46
N PRO A 146 14.95 22.51 -2.71
CA PRO A 146 14.81 23.51 -1.66
C PRO A 146 13.90 22.98 -0.54
N ALA A 147 14.11 23.47 0.68
CA ALA A 147 13.29 23.10 1.84
C ALA A 147 11.79 23.36 1.55
N GLY A 148 10.94 22.37 1.85
CA GLY A 148 9.50 22.45 1.62
C GLY A 148 9.08 22.37 0.14
N ALA A 149 9.94 21.86 -0.74
CA ALA A 149 9.64 21.76 -2.17
C ALA A 149 8.43 20.87 -2.49
N ILE A 150 7.73 21.24 -3.56
CA ILE A 150 6.76 20.38 -4.23
C ILE A 150 7.45 19.72 -5.40
N PHE A 151 7.69 18.42 -5.28
CA PHE A 151 8.31 17.58 -6.30
C PHE A 151 7.31 17.33 -7.43
N TYR A 152 7.73 17.61 -8.65
CA TYR A 152 6.88 17.53 -9.84
C TYR A 152 7.61 16.85 -10.98
N GLY A 153 7.03 15.80 -11.57
CA GLY A 153 7.65 15.06 -12.67
C GLY A 153 6.77 13.92 -13.16
N GLU A 154 7.33 13.08 -14.04
CA GLU A 154 6.65 11.90 -14.57
C GLU A 154 6.30 10.91 -13.47
N ASP A 155 7.32 10.55 -12.68
CA ASP A 155 7.24 9.65 -11.54
C ASP A 155 8.33 10.02 -10.51
N ILE A 156 8.32 9.39 -9.34
CA ILE A 156 9.39 9.51 -8.35
C ILE A 156 9.86 8.12 -7.93
N ALA A 157 11.18 7.93 -7.94
CA ALA A 157 11.78 6.71 -7.45
C ALA A 157 11.67 6.59 -5.91
N PRO A 158 11.50 5.37 -5.35
CA PRO A 158 11.53 5.16 -3.90
C PRO A 158 12.78 5.71 -3.22
N THR A 159 13.95 5.54 -3.84
CA THR A 159 15.22 6.07 -3.33
C THR A 159 15.19 7.58 -3.19
N ARG A 160 14.72 8.29 -4.21
CA ARG A 160 14.59 9.75 -4.17
C ARG A 160 13.63 10.21 -3.07
N PHE A 161 12.53 9.48 -2.86
CA PHE A 161 11.61 9.76 -1.77
C PHE A 161 12.27 9.60 -0.40
N LEU A 162 13.07 8.54 -0.20
CA LEU A 162 13.75 8.23 1.06
C LEU A 162 14.92 9.16 1.36
N GLU A 163 15.65 9.61 0.33
CA GLU A 163 16.75 10.58 0.45
C GLU A 163 16.25 12.00 0.77
N THR A 164 14.97 12.29 0.51
CA THR A 164 14.41 13.62 0.71
C THR A 164 14.05 13.85 2.18
N ASP A 165 14.54 14.95 2.74
CA ASP A 165 14.11 15.41 4.06
C ASP A 165 12.74 16.11 3.98
N TRP A 166 11.70 15.40 4.45
CA TRP A 166 10.32 15.89 4.51
C TRP A 166 10.00 16.69 5.78
N SER A 167 10.96 16.87 6.70
CA SER A 167 10.74 17.57 7.98
C SER A 167 10.38 19.05 7.80
N SER A 168 10.86 19.66 6.71
CA SER A 168 10.56 21.05 6.32
C SER A 168 9.24 21.20 5.56
N GLY A 169 8.43 20.13 5.49
CA GLY A 169 7.22 20.07 4.69
C GLY A 169 7.52 19.72 3.23
N GLY A 170 6.63 20.15 2.33
CA GLY A 170 6.70 19.83 0.90
C GLY A 170 5.64 18.81 0.49
N GLY A 171 5.72 18.35 -0.75
CA GLY A 171 4.77 17.37 -1.28
C GLY A 171 5.13 16.89 -2.67
N ILE A 172 4.30 16.02 -3.24
CA ILE A 172 4.59 15.30 -4.48
C ILE A 172 3.39 15.41 -5.44
N ALA A 173 3.67 15.70 -6.71
CA ALA A 173 2.69 15.89 -7.75
C ALA A 173 3.17 15.23 -9.05
N LEU A 174 2.69 14.02 -9.35
CA LEU A 174 3.18 13.20 -10.48
C LEU A 174 2.23 13.20 -11.67
N LYS A 175 2.79 13.18 -12.88
CA LYS A 175 2.04 13.08 -14.15
C LYS A 175 1.48 11.67 -14.33
N ALA A 176 2.30 10.66 -14.06
CA ALA A 176 1.93 9.25 -14.06
C ALA A 176 1.85 8.71 -12.62
N GLY A 177 1.69 7.39 -12.50
CA GLY A 177 1.65 6.70 -11.21
C GLY A 177 0.25 6.37 -10.72
N SER A 178 0.20 5.52 -9.68
CA SER A 178 -1.02 5.02 -9.05
C SER A 178 -1.06 5.38 -7.57
N ALA A 179 -2.25 5.66 -7.05
CA ALA A 179 -2.48 5.88 -5.63
C ALA A 179 -2.23 4.61 -4.78
N ALA A 180 -2.02 3.46 -5.43
CA ALA A 180 -1.63 2.20 -4.81
C ALA A 180 -0.13 1.87 -4.95
N SER A 181 0.69 2.77 -5.53
CA SER A 181 2.14 2.54 -5.67
C SER A 181 2.86 2.50 -4.31
N HIS A 182 4.03 1.85 -4.27
CA HIS A 182 4.88 1.80 -3.07
C HIS A 182 5.23 3.19 -2.54
N VAL A 183 5.57 4.14 -3.41
CA VAL A 183 5.83 5.53 -3.00
C VAL A 183 4.56 6.17 -2.42
N ALA A 184 3.38 5.94 -3.00
CA ALA A 184 2.13 6.43 -2.42
C ALA A 184 1.88 5.88 -1.00
N MET A 185 2.24 4.62 -0.74
CA MET A 185 2.20 4.05 0.60
C MET A 185 3.21 4.72 1.55
N LEU A 186 4.45 4.92 1.11
CA LEU A 186 5.48 5.63 1.87
C LEU A 186 5.11 7.10 2.18
N ALA A 187 4.47 7.78 1.23
CA ALA A 187 3.98 9.13 1.40
C ALA A 187 2.87 9.18 2.46
N ARG A 188 1.97 8.19 2.49
CA ARG A 188 0.94 8.08 3.55
C ARG A 188 1.55 7.83 4.92
N SER A 189 2.52 6.91 5.03
CA SER A 189 3.13 6.59 6.32
C SER A 189 3.92 7.77 6.90
N ARG A 190 4.63 8.53 6.06
CA ARG A 190 5.34 9.75 6.47
C ARG A 190 4.48 11.02 6.49
N GLY A 191 3.20 10.93 6.11
CA GLY A 191 2.29 12.09 6.07
C GLY A 191 2.65 13.15 5.03
N VAL A 192 3.38 12.77 3.98
CA VAL A 192 3.76 13.64 2.86
C VAL A 192 2.57 13.77 1.90
N PRO A 193 2.05 14.99 1.64
CA PRO A 193 0.98 15.22 0.67
C PRO A 193 1.38 14.77 -0.74
N MET A 194 0.54 13.96 -1.40
CA MET A 194 0.86 13.39 -2.72
C MET A 194 -0.38 13.27 -3.61
N ILE A 195 -0.23 13.68 -4.88
CA ILE A 195 -1.18 13.41 -5.97
C ILE A 195 -0.48 12.78 -7.16
N VAL A 196 -1.20 11.95 -7.90
CA VAL A 196 -0.71 11.25 -9.11
C VAL A 196 -1.67 11.43 -10.28
N GLY A 197 -1.27 11.03 -11.48
CA GLY A 197 -2.17 11.03 -12.63
C GLY A 197 -2.58 12.44 -13.09
N LEU A 198 -1.68 13.42 -12.99
CA LEU A 198 -1.93 14.79 -13.49
C LEU A 198 -2.00 14.86 -15.03
N GLY A 199 -1.52 13.82 -15.73
CA GLY A 199 -1.42 13.78 -17.18
C GLY A 199 -0.31 14.69 -17.72
N ALA A 200 -0.29 14.84 -19.04
CA ALA A 200 0.70 15.67 -19.72
C ALA A 200 0.52 17.16 -19.36
N SER A 201 1.63 17.83 -19.07
CA SER A 201 1.67 19.22 -18.62
C SER A 201 2.87 19.93 -19.25
N PRO A 202 2.86 21.27 -19.38
CA PRO A 202 3.94 22.01 -20.03
C PRO A 202 5.31 21.74 -19.39
N ALA A 203 6.33 21.60 -20.24
CA ALA A 203 7.71 21.52 -19.79
C ALA A 203 8.17 22.87 -19.21
N HIS A 204 9.03 22.80 -18.18
CA HIS A 204 9.70 23.95 -17.53
C HIS A 204 8.79 24.90 -16.75
N LEU A 205 8.23 24.39 -15.66
CA LEU A 205 7.53 25.20 -14.66
C LEU A 205 8.46 25.45 -13.47
N ALA A 206 8.47 26.68 -12.97
CA ALA A 206 9.29 27.12 -11.85
C ALA A 206 8.51 28.13 -11.00
N GLY A 207 8.94 28.32 -9.76
CA GLY A 207 8.28 29.24 -8.82
C GLY A 207 7.47 28.49 -7.76
N VAL A 208 6.50 29.17 -7.15
CA VAL A 208 5.69 28.61 -6.05
C VAL A 208 4.56 27.74 -6.63
N ALA A 209 4.28 26.64 -5.94
CA ALA A 209 3.13 25.78 -6.19
C ALA A 209 2.31 25.58 -4.91
N LEU A 210 1.03 25.29 -5.09
CA LEU A 210 0.08 24.97 -4.03
C LEU A 210 -0.49 23.58 -4.32
N LEU A 211 -0.23 22.64 -3.43
CA LEU A 211 -0.68 21.25 -3.54
C LEU A 211 -1.82 21.01 -2.55
N ASP A 212 -3.04 20.81 -3.06
CA ASP A 212 -4.23 20.37 -2.33
C ASP A 212 -4.39 18.86 -2.59
N ALA A 213 -3.62 18.05 -1.86
CA ALA A 213 -3.66 16.61 -2.03
C ALA A 213 -4.89 15.96 -1.37
N GLU A 214 -5.63 16.71 -0.54
CA GLU A 214 -6.95 16.29 -0.06
C GLU A 214 -7.96 16.19 -1.22
N HIS A 215 -7.98 17.18 -2.12
CA HIS A 215 -8.93 17.25 -3.23
C HIS A 215 -8.34 16.90 -4.61
N GLY A 216 -7.05 16.54 -4.64
CA GLY A 216 -6.36 16.11 -5.86
C GLY A 216 -5.99 17.27 -6.79
N GLY A 217 -5.73 18.46 -6.26
CA GLY A 217 -5.44 19.66 -7.05
C GLY A 217 -4.02 20.17 -6.85
N VAL A 218 -3.43 20.70 -7.92
CA VAL A 218 -2.20 21.51 -7.83
C VAL A 218 -2.35 22.80 -8.63
N ILE A 219 -1.90 23.91 -8.04
CA ILE A 219 -1.87 25.22 -8.68
C ILE A 219 -0.41 25.64 -8.84
N LEU A 220 -0.01 25.92 -10.07
CA LEU A 220 1.33 26.36 -10.43
C LEU A 220 1.28 27.86 -10.77
N ALA A 221 2.28 28.62 -10.30
CA ALA A 221 2.31 30.08 -10.38
C ALA A 221 1.02 30.74 -9.84
N PRO A 222 0.65 30.47 -8.58
CA PRO A 222 -0.61 30.94 -8.01
C PRO A 222 -0.65 32.47 -7.87
N SER A 223 -1.84 33.04 -8.01
CA SER A 223 -2.09 34.43 -7.61
C SER A 223 -2.10 34.59 -6.09
N ARG A 224 -1.90 35.81 -5.59
CA ARG A 224 -1.96 36.10 -4.14
C ARG A 224 -3.30 35.67 -3.52
N ALA A 225 -4.41 35.90 -4.23
CA ALA A 225 -5.74 35.50 -3.77
C ALA A 225 -5.87 33.97 -3.61
N GLU A 226 -5.24 33.19 -4.49
CA GLU A 226 -5.20 31.73 -4.40
C GLU A 226 -4.32 31.25 -3.25
N VAL A 227 -3.17 31.87 -3.03
CA VAL A 227 -2.31 31.58 -1.87
C VAL A 227 -3.08 31.82 -0.56
N ASP A 228 -3.79 32.96 -0.44
CA ASP A 228 -4.57 33.25 0.77
C ASP A 228 -5.73 32.27 0.96
N ALA A 229 -6.43 31.90 -0.11
CA ALA A 229 -7.48 30.88 -0.06
C ALA A 229 -6.93 29.50 0.32
N PHE A 230 -5.78 29.12 -0.22
CA PHE A 230 -5.10 27.88 0.07
C PHE A 230 -4.65 27.80 1.53
N ARG A 231 -4.02 28.86 2.05
CA ARG A 231 -3.60 28.92 3.46
C ARG A 231 -4.80 28.78 4.41
N ARG A 232 -5.95 29.39 4.11
CA ARG A 232 -7.18 29.20 4.89
C ARG A 232 -7.63 27.73 4.89
N LYS A 233 -7.61 27.06 3.73
CA LYS A 233 -7.94 25.62 3.64
C LYS A 233 -6.95 24.77 4.42
N SER A 234 -5.64 25.00 4.25
CA SER A 234 -4.57 24.30 4.95
C SER A 234 -4.68 24.44 6.48
N SER A 235 -4.91 25.67 6.98
CA SER A 235 -5.15 25.90 8.40
C SER A 235 -6.42 25.21 8.91
N SER A 236 -7.50 25.22 8.13
CA SER A 236 -8.74 24.50 8.47
C SER A 236 -8.51 22.98 8.51
N PHE A 237 -7.72 22.44 7.60
CA PHE A 237 -7.35 21.02 7.57
C PHE A 237 -6.53 20.63 8.79
N ALA A 238 -5.50 21.42 9.12
CA ALA A 238 -4.67 21.22 10.31
C ALA A 238 -5.52 21.28 11.60
N ALA A 239 -6.38 22.30 11.73
CA ALA A 239 -7.29 22.42 12.88
C ALA A 239 -8.27 21.24 12.99
N ARG A 240 -8.80 20.75 11.85
CA ARG A 240 -9.65 19.54 11.83
C ARG A 240 -8.87 18.31 12.29
N ARG A 241 -7.63 18.14 11.85
CA ARG A 241 -6.76 17.02 12.25
C ARG A 241 -6.44 17.09 13.74
N ASP A 242 -6.07 18.25 14.26
CA ASP A 242 -5.76 18.43 15.68
C ASP A 242 -6.99 18.20 16.55
N ARG A 243 -8.15 18.69 16.12
CA ARG A 243 -9.43 18.36 16.77
C ARG A 243 -9.71 16.86 16.73
N ALA A 244 -9.48 16.20 15.60
CA ALA A 244 -9.71 14.76 15.46
C ALA A 244 -8.84 13.93 16.41
N ARG A 245 -7.60 14.35 16.71
CA ARG A 245 -6.73 13.69 17.69
C ARG A 245 -7.36 13.62 19.08
N THR A 246 -8.20 14.58 19.45
CA THR A 246 -8.93 14.57 20.74
C THR A 246 -9.96 13.44 20.86
N PHE A 247 -10.33 12.79 19.75
CA PHE A 247 -11.23 11.64 19.71
C PHE A 247 -10.51 10.30 19.88
N LEU A 248 -9.17 10.23 19.75
CA LEU A 248 -8.43 8.96 19.83
C LEU A 248 -8.68 8.22 21.14
N THR A 249 -8.65 8.95 22.25
CA THR A 249 -8.86 8.42 23.61
C THR A 249 -10.33 8.28 24.00
N ARG A 250 -11.26 8.59 23.09
CA ARG A 250 -12.70 8.52 23.34
C ARG A 250 -13.30 7.30 22.64
N PRO A 251 -14.37 6.71 23.20
CA PRO A 251 -15.22 5.77 22.46
C PRO A 251 -15.79 6.43 21.21
N ALA A 252 -15.88 5.70 20.10
CA ALA A 252 -16.51 6.22 18.89
C ALA A 252 -18.03 6.06 18.99
N VAL A 253 -18.72 7.20 19.05
CA VAL A 253 -20.17 7.25 19.24
C VAL A 253 -20.72 8.35 18.34
N THR A 254 -21.84 8.09 17.66
CA THR A 254 -22.50 9.09 16.81
C THR A 254 -23.15 10.20 17.63
N LYS A 255 -23.63 11.28 16.99
CA LYS A 255 -24.39 12.35 17.67
C LYS A 255 -25.64 11.82 18.37
N ALA A 256 -26.23 10.75 17.85
CA ALA A 256 -27.42 10.11 18.42
C ALA A 256 -27.10 9.14 19.57
N GLY A 257 -25.83 8.93 19.90
CA GLY A 257 -25.42 7.99 20.95
C GLY A 257 -25.21 6.55 20.47
N THR A 258 -25.23 6.30 19.16
CA THR A 258 -25.00 4.97 18.60
C THR A 258 -23.51 4.62 18.67
N ALA A 259 -23.15 3.57 19.41
CA ALA A 259 -21.76 3.12 19.52
C ALA A 259 -21.28 2.46 18.22
N VAL A 260 -20.03 2.74 17.84
CA VAL A 260 -19.32 2.14 16.70
C VAL A 260 -17.97 1.65 17.20
N ARG A 261 -17.62 0.40 16.93
CA ARG A 261 -16.26 -0.11 17.18
C ARG A 261 -15.34 0.29 16.04
N VAL A 262 -14.16 0.79 16.39
CA VAL A 262 -13.13 1.20 15.44
C VAL A 262 -11.84 0.45 15.73
N HIS A 263 -11.58 -0.52 14.88
CA HIS A 263 -10.37 -1.35 14.90
C HIS A 263 -9.29 -0.77 13.99
N VAL A 264 -8.08 -1.30 14.09
CA VAL A 264 -6.97 -1.00 13.18
C VAL A 264 -6.71 -2.13 12.19
N ASN A 265 -6.27 -1.73 10.99
CA ASN A 265 -5.69 -2.62 9.98
C ASN A 265 -4.16 -2.58 10.12
N ILE A 266 -3.52 -3.74 10.14
CA ILE A 266 -2.06 -3.86 10.14
C ILE A 266 -1.58 -4.74 8.98
N ALA A 267 -0.44 -4.38 8.42
CA ALA A 267 0.24 -5.08 7.34
C ALA A 267 1.44 -5.90 7.84
N ASP A 268 2.09 -5.42 8.90
CA ASP A 268 3.22 -6.09 9.57
C ASP A 268 2.99 -6.15 11.10
N PRO A 269 3.47 -7.18 11.81
CA PRO A 269 3.39 -7.25 13.26
C PRO A 269 4.02 -6.04 13.97
N SER A 270 5.05 -5.41 13.40
CA SER A 270 5.70 -4.21 13.95
C SER A 270 4.84 -2.95 13.88
N ASP A 271 3.80 -2.92 13.03
CA ASP A 271 2.87 -1.78 12.95
C ASP A 271 2.26 -1.44 14.32
N VAL A 272 2.05 -2.46 15.16
CA VAL A 272 1.44 -2.32 16.48
C VAL A 272 2.30 -1.53 17.47
N ASP A 273 3.61 -1.49 17.28
CA ASP A 273 4.57 -0.81 18.18
C ASP A 273 4.34 0.71 18.21
N SER A 274 3.80 1.25 17.11
CA SER A 274 3.46 2.67 16.96
C SER A 274 2.06 3.03 17.45
N ILE A 275 1.25 2.03 17.84
CA ILE A 275 -0.17 2.18 18.15
C ILE A 275 -0.39 1.94 19.65
N ASP A 276 -0.90 2.96 20.33
CA ASP A 276 -1.42 2.79 21.69
C ASP A 276 -2.72 1.97 21.63
N VAL A 277 -2.67 0.76 22.18
CA VAL A 277 -3.79 -0.20 22.21
C VAL A 277 -5.07 0.40 22.82
N SER A 278 -4.96 1.39 23.71
CA SER A 278 -6.12 2.06 24.33
C SER A 278 -6.90 2.94 23.35
N THR A 279 -6.32 3.28 22.20
CA THR A 279 -6.94 4.16 21.20
C THR A 279 -7.84 3.42 20.20
N CYS A 280 -7.82 2.09 20.19
CA CYS A 280 -8.60 1.27 19.26
C CYS A 280 -9.34 0.12 19.96
N ASP A 281 -10.31 -0.46 19.25
CA ASP A 281 -11.12 -1.58 19.75
C ASP A 281 -10.55 -2.96 19.36
N GLY A 282 -9.30 -3.01 18.89
CA GLY A 282 -8.58 -4.22 18.47
C GLY A 282 -8.09 -4.16 17.02
N VAL A 283 -7.73 -5.32 16.46
CA VAL A 283 -7.31 -5.46 15.05
C VAL A 283 -8.45 -6.08 14.24
N GLY A 284 -8.98 -5.32 13.28
CA GLY A 284 -10.08 -5.78 12.42
C GLY A 284 -9.59 -6.46 11.15
N LEU A 285 -8.31 -6.26 10.79
CA LEU A 285 -7.61 -6.98 9.73
C LEU A 285 -6.11 -6.94 9.97
N MET A 286 -5.51 -8.10 10.20
CA MET A 286 -4.09 -8.34 9.97
C MET A 286 -3.94 -9.05 8.62
N ARG A 287 -3.23 -8.39 7.70
CA ARG A 287 -2.77 -8.97 6.44
C ARG A 287 -1.60 -9.92 6.73
N THR A 288 -1.54 -11.07 6.07
CA THR A 288 -0.50 -12.08 6.32
C THR A 288 0.50 -12.20 5.18
N GLU A 289 0.30 -11.44 4.10
CA GLU A 289 1.13 -11.49 2.90
C GLU A 289 2.58 -11.08 3.14
N PHE A 290 2.87 -10.25 4.17
CA PHE A 290 4.23 -9.89 4.57
C PHE A 290 5.10 -11.11 4.91
N LEU A 291 4.49 -12.22 5.34
CA LEU A 291 5.22 -13.47 5.64
C LEU A 291 5.63 -14.23 4.38
N PHE A 292 5.03 -13.91 3.22
CA PHE A 292 5.13 -14.67 1.97
C PHE A 292 5.99 -13.94 0.92
N GLY A 293 7.15 -13.43 1.33
CA GLY A 293 8.10 -12.72 0.45
C GLY A 293 8.91 -13.66 -0.44
N LYS A 294 10.21 -13.83 -0.14
CA LYS A 294 11.15 -14.63 -0.98
C LYS A 294 10.97 -16.14 -0.84
N THR A 295 10.54 -16.60 0.34
CA THR A 295 10.36 -18.01 0.66
C THR A 295 9.05 -18.24 1.40
N LEU A 296 8.55 -19.48 1.35
CA LEU A 296 7.36 -19.85 2.11
C LEU A 296 7.70 -19.87 3.62
N PRO A 297 6.94 -19.16 4.46
CA PRO A 297 7.21 -19.04 5.88
C PRO A 297 6.88 -20.35 6.62
N ASP A 298 7.78 -20.78 7.50
CA ASP A 298 7.53 -21.95 8.34
C ASP A 298 6.51 -21.66 9.46
N GLU A 299 6.04 -22.73 10.11
CA GLU A 299 5.00 -22.65 11.15
C GLU A 299 5.42 -21.78 12.35
N GLU A 300 6.70 -21.82 12.74
CA GLU A 300 7.20 -21.13 13.92
C GLU A 300 7.30 -19.62 13.67
N THR A 301 7.77 -19.24 12.50
CA THR A 301 7.83 -17.85 12.03
C THR A 301 6.44 -17.22 12.05
N GLN A 302 5.45 -17.91 11.45
CA GLN A 302 4.06 -17.45 11.44
C GLN A 302 3.47 -17.39 12.86
N TYR A 303 3.68 -18.41 13.68
CA TYR A 303 3.18 -18.47 15.05
C TYR A 303 3.69 -17.29 15.90
N ARG A 304 4.98 -16.96 15.81
CA ARG A 304 5.57 -15.83 16.54
C ARG A 304 4.98 -14.50 16.11
N ALA A 305 4.82 -14.29 14.80
CA ALA A 305 4.20 -13.09 14.27
C ALA A 305 2.76 -12.90 14.76
N TYR A 306 1.95 -13.96 14.72
CA TYR A 306 0.55 -13.92 15.20
C TYR A 306 0.48 -13.71 16.72
N ARG A 307 1.36 -14.37 17.48
CA ARG A 307 1.45 -14.23 18.93
C ARG A 307 1.77 -12.79 19.34
N ASN A 308 2.72 -12.13 18.67
CA ASN A 308 3.13 -10.76 18.99
C ASN A 308 1.93 -9.79 18.97
N VAL A 309 1.13 -9.87 17.90
CA VAL A 309 -0.06 -9.02 17.75
C VAL A 309 -1.14 -9.35 18.79
N LEU A 310 -1.32 -10.65 19.12
CA LEU A 310 -2.29 -11.08 20.13
C LEU A 310 -1.91 -10.60 21.54
N GLU A 311 -0.62 -10.65 21.90
CA GLU A 311 -0.14 -10.17 23.19
C GLU A 311 -0.27 -8.64 23.30
N TRP A 312 0.02 -7.89 22.22
CA TRP A 312 -0.22 -6.45 22.15
C TRP A 312 -1.70 -6.08 22.34
N ALA A 313 -2.62 -6.87 21.77
CA ALA A 313 -4.04 -6.57 21.78
C ALA A 313 -4.74 -6.78 23.14
N GLU A 314 -4.07 -7.43 24.10
CA GLU A 314 -4.65 -7.83 25.38
C GLU A 314 -5.93 -8.67 25.15
N ASP A 315 -7.07 -8.28 25.75
CA ASP A 315 -8.37 -8.94 25.56
C ASP A 315 -9.11 -8.53 24.28
N ARG A 316 -8.58 -7.56 23.52
CA ARG A 316 -9.23 -7.04 22.32
C ARG A 316 -9.15 -8.04 21.18
N PRO A 317 -10.17 -8.13 20.31
CA PRO A 317 -10.17 -9.07 19.20
C PRO A 317 -9.07 -8.74 18.18
N VAL A 318 -8.41 -9.78 17.68
CA VAL A 318 -7.47 -9.71 16.56
C VAL A 318 -7.98 -10.59 15.43
N THR A 319 -8.35 -9.99 14.31
CA THR A 319 -8.82 -10.71 13.13
C THR A 319 -7.67 -10.88 12.14
N ILE A 320 -7.13 -12.10 12.05
CA ILE A 320 -6.08 -12.45 11.10
C ILE A 320 -6.71 -13.04 9.84
N ARG A 321 -6.39 -12.46 8.69
CA ARG A 321 -6.81 -12.98 7.40
C ARG A 321 -5.81 -14.01 6.91
N THR A 322 -6.28 -15.19 6.51
CA THR A 322 -5.39 -16.18 5.87
C THR A 322 -4.81 -15.60 4.57
N VAL A 323 -3.74 -16.20 4.06
CA VAL A 323 -3.00 -15.64 2.93
C VAL A 323 -3.91 -15.36 1.73
N ASP A 324 -3.87 -14.11 1.23
CA ASP A 324 -4.54 -13.68 0.00
C ASP A 324 -3.48 -13.31 -1.05
N ALA A 325 -2.79 -14.35 -1.51
CA ALA A 325 -1.82 -14.27 -2.59
C ALA A 325 -2.48 -14.59 -3.94
N GLY A 326 -1.88 -14.10 -5.02
CA GLY A 326 -2.46 -14.04 -6.36
C GLY A 326 -3.10 -12.67 -6.63
N GLY A 327 -3.50 -12.41 -7.87
CA GLY A 327 -3.89 -11.03 -8.24
C GLY A 327 -2.66 -10.15 -8.47
N ASP A 328 -2.61 -9.02 -7.77
CA ASP A 328 -1.52 -8.04 -7.75
C ASP A 328 -0.34 -8.44 -6.84
N LYS A 329 -0.41 -9.61 -6.19
CA LYS A 329 0.56 -10.06 -5.16
C LYS A 329 1.09 -11.47 -5.46
N PRO A 330 1.99 -11.62 -6.44
CA PRO A 330 2.61 -12.91 -6.73
C PRO A 330 3.56 -13.33 -5.60
N VAL A 331 3.57 -14.63 -5.27
CA VAL A 331 4.47 -15.25 -4.29
C VAL A 331 5.25 -16.37 -4.99
N PRO A 332 6.58 -16.26 -5.13
CA PRO A 332 7.41 -17.27 -5.78
C PRO A 332 7.18 -18.68 -5.21
N GLY A 333 6.99 -19.66 -6.09
CA GLY A 333 6.74 -21.06 -5.71
C GLY A 333 5.34 -21.37 -5.16
N PHE A 334 4.50 -20.36 -4.96
CA PHE A 334 3.14 -20.52 -4.44
C PHE A 334 2.08 -20.12 -5.47
N THR A 335 2.15 -18.91 -6.02
CA THR A 335 1.19 -18.40 -7.01
C THR A 335 1.45 -18.96 -8.41
N VAL A 336 0.42 -18.92 -9.24
CA VAL A 336 0.47 -19.30 -10.67
C VAL A 336 0.21 -18.07 -11.54
N GLU A 337 0.79 -18.03 -12.74
CA GLU A 337 0.50 -16.98 -13.71
C GLU A 337 -0.85 -17.26 -14.41
N GLU A 338 -1.66 -16.21 -14.55
CA GLU A 338 -2.99 -16.27 -15.18
C GLU A 338 -3.26 -14.99 -15.97
N GLY A 339 -4.05 -15.09 -17.04
CA GLY A 339 -4.39 -13.92 -17.86
C GLY A 339 -5.26 -12.88 -17.16
N ASN A 340 -6.02 -13.27 -16.12
CA ASN A 340 -6.80 -12.35 -15.28
C ASN A 340 -6.63 -12.71 -13.79
N PRO A 341 -5.51 -12.30 -13.17
CA PRO A 341 -5.18 -12.68 -11.79
C PRO A 341 -6.27 -12.31 -10.76
N PHE A 342 -6.98 -11.20 -10.98
CA PHE A 342 -8.10 -10.79 -10.11
C PHE A 342 -9.32 -11.73 -10.17
N LEU A 343 -9.47 -12.55 -11.21
CA LEU A 343 -10.59 -13.50 -11.36
C LEU A 343 -10.16 -14.96 -11.26
N GLY A 344 -8.89 -15.22 -10.94
CA GLY A 344 -8.26 -16.53 -11.00
C GLY A 344 -8.06 -17.25 -9.66
N LEU A 345 -6.97 -18.02 -9.59
CA LEU A 345 -6.51 -18.82 -8.47
C LEU A 345 -5.80 -17.95 -7.42
N ARG A 346 -6.60 -17.22 -6.63
CA ARG A 346 -6.14 -16.39 -5.51
C ARG A 346 -6.89 -16.66 -4.20
N GLY A 347 -6.36 -16.14 -3.10
CA GLY A 347 -7.01 -16.22 -1.79
C GLY A 347 -7.27 -17.65 -1.33
N ILE A 348 -8.50 -17.91 -0.87
CA ILE A 348 -8.86 -19.25 -0.40
C ILE A 348 -8.76 -20.33 -1.48
N ARG A 349 -8.96 -20.00 -2.75
CA ARG A 349 -8.86 -20.97 -3.85
C ARG A 349 -7.45 -21.51 -4.00
N LEU A 350 -6.47 -20.61 -3.94
CA LEU A 350 -5.06 -20.97 -3.95
C LEU A 350 -4.71 -21.80 -2.70
N SER A 351 -5.18 -21.37 -1.53
CA SER A 351 -4.98 -22.10 -0.26
C SER A 351 -5.55 -23.52 -0.29
N LEU A 352 -6.71 -23.72 -0.91
CA LEU A 352 -7.35 -25.03 -1.07
C LEU A 352 -6.70 -25.89 -2.17
N ALA A 353 -6.08 -25.26 -3.18
CA ALA A 353 -5.31 -25.94 -4.22
C ALA A 353 -3.91 -26.35 -3.75
N ARG A 354 -3.36 -25.65 -2.75
CA ARG A 354 -2.03 -25.88 -2.15
C ARG A 354 -2.14 -26.10 -0.64
N PRO A 355 -2.83 -27.19 -0.21
CA PRO A 355 -3.12 -27.44 1.19
C PRO A 355 -1.87 -27.62 2.05
N GLU A 356 -0.74 -28.02 1.48
CA GLU A 356 0.54 -28.14 2.18
C GLU A 356 1.00 -26.80 2.78
N VAL A 357 0.86 -25.71 2.03
CA VAL A 357 1.19 -24.35 2.50
C VAL A 357 0.13 -23.86 3.46
N PHE A 358 -1.14 -24.08 3.12
CA PHE A 358 -2.24 -23.60 3.95
C PHE A 358 -2.24 -24.25 5.34
N ARG A 359 -2.01 -25.57 5.43
CA ARG A 359 -1.94 -26.30 6.70
C ARG A 359 -0.85 -25.77 7.63
N VAL A 360 0.28 -25.28 7.11
CA VAL A 360 1.32 -24.60 7.93
C VAL A 360 0.73 -23.36 8.61
N GLN A 361 0.03 -22.52 7.86
CA GLN A 361 -0.63 -21.33 8.41
C GLN A 361 -1.74 -21.69 9.41
N ILE A 362 -2.54 -22.72 9.12
CA ILE A 362 -3.59 -23.21 10.03
C ILE A 362 -3.00 -23.62 11.38
N ARG A 363 -1.92 -24.42 11.40
CA ARG A 363 -1.28 -24.83 12.65
C ARG A 363 -0.73 -23.66 13.45
N ALA A 364 -0.08 -22.71 12.77
CA ALA A 364 0.41 -21.49 13.40
C ALA A 364 -0.72 -20.67 14.06
N LEU A 365 -1.86 -20.50 13.37
CA LEU A 365 -3.03 -19.80 13.90
C LEU A 365 -3.66 -20.54 15.09
N LEU A 366 -3.83 -21.86 15.01
CA LEU A 366 -4.36 -22.69 16.10
C LEU A 366 -3.48 -22.64 17.35
N ARG A 367 -2.16 -22.63 17.18
CA ARG A 367 -1.18 -22.47 18.27
C ARG A 367 -1.24 -21.05 18.84
N ALA A 368 -1.34 -20.03 18.00
CA ALA A 368 -1.38 -18.63 18.42
C ALA A 368 -2.66 -18.30 19.19
N ALA A 369 -3.79 -18.94 18.85
CA ALA A 369 -5.11 -18.71 19.44
C ALA A 369 -5.18 -18.84 20.98
N ILE A 370 -4.20 -19.49 21.62
CA ILE A 370 -4.17 -19.62 23.09
C ILE A 370 -3.74 -18.32 23.80
N HIS A 371 -3.10 -17.39 23.08
CA HIS A 371 -2.48 -16.19 23.65
C HIS A 371 -3.39 -14.95 23.65
N GLY A 372 -4.59 -15.04 23.07
CA GLY A 372 -5.50 -13.90 23.02
C GLY A 372 -6.82 -14.19 22.31
N ASN A 373 -7.53 -13.12 21.98
CA ASN A 373 -8.83 -13.18 21.30
C ASN A 373 -8.67 -13.23 19.77
N LEU A 374 -8.12 -14.34 19.27
CA LEU A 374 -7.93 -14.55 17.84
C LEU A 374 -9.25 -14.87 17.13
N LYS A 375 -9.49 -14.18 16.02
CA LYS A 375 -10.47 -14.51 14.97
C LYS A 375 -9.72 -14.79 13.67
N VAL A 376 -10.17 -15.78 12.89
CA VAL A 376 -9.58 -16.08 11.58
C VAL A 376 -10.59 -15.82 10.48
N MET A 377 -10.14 -15.17 9.41
CA MET A 377 -10.98 -14.81 8.28
C MET A 377 -10.43 -15.34 6.96
N PHE A 378 -11.29 -15.97 6.15
CA PHE A 378 -10.91 -16.44 4.81
C PHE A 378 -11.21 -15.39 3.72
N PRO A 379 -10.23 -15.03 2.88
CA PRO A 379 -10.42 -14.13 1.73
C PRO A 379 -11.04 -14.86 0.52
N MET A 380 -11.65 -14.12 -0.38
CA MET A 380 -12.08 -14.56 -1.72
C MET A 380 -13.07 -15.72 -1.75
N ILE A 381 -13.81 -15.93 -0.65
CA ILE A 381 -14.90 -16.90 -0.59
C ILE A 381 -15.99 -16.47 -1.57
N ALA A 382 -16.43 -17.39 -2.43
CA ALA A 382 -17.49 -17.18 -3.39
C ALA A 382 -18.66 -18.15 -3.18
N VAL A 383 -18.37 -19.37 -2.70
CA VAL A 383 -19.36 -20.43 -2.46
C VAL A 383 -19.15 -21.09 -1.10
N VAL A 384 -20.22 -21.64 -0.51
CA VAL A 384 -20.19 -22.23 0.84
C VAL A 384 -19.22 -23.41 0.97
N ASP A 385 -19.06 -24.21 -0.10
CA ASP A 385 -18.16 -25.36 -0.12
C ASP A 385 -16.69 -24.97 0.13
N GLU A 386 -16.26 -23.77 -0.30
CA GLU A 386 -14.91 -23.26 -0.02
C GLU A 386 -14.70 -23.03 1.47
N TYR A 387 -15.69 -22.43 2.15
CA TYR A 387 -15.68 -22.24 3.60
C TYR A 387 -15.68 -23.57 4.35
N GLN A 388 -16.56 -24.51 3.96
CA GLN A 388 -16.66 -25.81 4.62
C GLN A 388 -15.37 -26.62 4.51
N ARG A 389 -14.74 -26.62 3.33
CA ARG A 389 -13.42 -27.26 3.13
C ARG A 389 -12.35 -26.63 4.00
N ALA A 390 -12.30 -25.30 4.07
CA ALA A 390 -11.33 -24.60 4.92
C ALA A 390 -11.54 -24.90 6.41
N ALA A 391 -12.79 -24.88 6.89
CA ALA A 391 -13.14 -25.21 8.25
C ALA A 391 -12.79 -26.67 8.62
N ALA A 392 -12.98 -27.61 7.68
CA ALA A 392 -12.57 -29.01 7.86
C ALA A 392 -11.05 -29.14 8.05
N LEU A 393 -10.25 -28.42 7.26
CA LEU A 393 -8.79 -28.40 7.43
C LEU A 393 -8.37 -27.87 8.81
N PHE A 394 -9.06 -26.84 9.33
CA PHE A 394 -8.85 -26.36 10.70
C PHE A 394 -9.14 -27.43 11.75
N ALA A 395 -10.25 -28.17 11.60
CA ALA A 395 -10.61 -29.25 12.50
C ALA A 395 -9.59 -30.40 12.49
N GLU A 396 -9.11 -30.78 11.30
CA GLU A 396 -8.09 -31.81 11.12
C GLU A 396 -6.75 -31.41 11.78
N GLU A 397 -6.22 -30.22 11.48
CA GLU A 397 -4.95 -29.76 12.06
C GLU A 397 -5.06 -29.57 13.58
N LYS A 398 -6.22 -29.15 14.08
CA LYS A 398 -6.48 -29.08 15.52
C LYS A 398 -6.38 -30.46 16.17
N ALA A 399 -7.00 -31.47 15.58
CA ALA A 399 -6.91 -32.85 16.07
C ALA A 399 -5.47 -33.38 16.01
N ALA A 400 -4.74 -33.09 14.93
CA ALA A 400 -3.35 -33.49 14.75
C ALA A 400 -2.38 -32.81 15.74
N LEU A 401 -2.61 -31.54 16.09
CA LEU A 401 -1.87 -30.84 17.15
C LEU A 401 -2.18 -31.42 18.53
N ALA A 402 -3.46 -31.69 18.82
CA ALA A 402 -3.88 -32.30 20.08
C ALA A 402 -3.27 -33.70 20.28
N ALA A 403 -3.24 -34.53 19.23
CA ALA A 403 -2.61 -35.85 19.26
C ALA A 403 -1.10 -35.80 19.53
N ARG A 404 -0.43 -34.70 19.17
CA ARG A 404 0.99 -34.44 19.45
C ARG A 404 1.24 -33.74 20.80
N GLY A 405 0.18 -33.47 21.58
CA GLY A 405 0.28 -32.75 22.84
C GLY A 405 0.65 -31.27 22.71
N VAL A 406 0.45 -30.67 21.52
CA VAL A 406 0.73 -29.26 21.28
C VAL A 406 -0.48 -28.41 21.69
N ALA A 407 -0.25 -27.39 22.51
CA ALA A 407 -1.30 -26.46 22.92
C ALA A 407 -1.92 -25.75 21.71
N GLN A 408 -3.25 -25.76 21.65
CA GLN A 408 -4.02 -25.16 20.58
C GLN A 408 -5.39 -24.71 21.08
N LYS A 409 -6.02 -23.79 20.35
CA LYS A 409 -7.43 -23.42 20.53
C LYS A 409 -8.07 -23.19 19.16
N MET A 410 -9.34 -23.56 19.01
CA MET A 410 -10.09 -23.22 17.78
C MET A 410 -10.53 -21.76 17.85
N PRO A 411 -10.06 -20.88 16.96
CA PRO A 411 -10.57 -19.52 16.87
C PRO A 411 -11.94 -19.51 16.18
N PRO A 412 -12.77 -18.47 16.38
CA PRO A 412 -13.92 -18.22 15.52
C PRO A 412 -13.48 -18.05 14.07
N LEU A 413 -14.13 -18.77 13.15
CA LEU A 413 -13.86 -18.72 11.72
C LEU A 413 -14.92 -17.87 11.02
N GLY A 414 -14.48 -16.86 10.29
CA GLY A 414 -15.33 -15.97 9.50
C GLY A 414 -14.86 -15.88 8.05
N ILE A 415 -15.56 -15.07 7.27
CA ILE A 415 -15.26 -14.86 5.86
C ILE A 415 -15.18 -13.38 5.52
N MET A 416 -14.33 -13.04 4.56
CA MET A 416 -14.35 -11.74 3.93
C MET A 416 -15.47 -11.70 2.88
N VAL A 417 -16.37 -10.73 3.00
CA VAL A 417 -17.44 -10.47 2.04
C VAL A 417 -16.92 -9.48 1.01
N GLU A 418 -16.24 -10.01 0.01
CA GLU A 418 -15.64 -9.24 -1.08
C GLU A 418 -16.02 -9.74 -2.48
N VAL A 419 -16.51 -10.98 -2.59
CA VAL A 419 -17.09 -11.49 -3.84
C VAL A 419 -18.60 -11.19 -3.86
N PRO A 420 -19.15 -10.60 -4.95
CA PRO A 420 -20.56 -10.22 -4.99
C PRO A 420 -21.55 -11.36 -4.70
N SER A 421 -21.21 -12.62 -5.04
CA SER A 421 -22.06 -13.78 -4.76
C SER A 421 -22.37 -13.92 -3.26
N VAL A 422 -21.41 -13.64 -2.38
CA VAL A 422 -21.58 -13.70 -0.92
C VAL A 422 -22.46 -12.56 -0.43
N ALA A 423 -22.32 -11.36 -1.01
CA ALA A 423 -23.13 -10.21 -0.63
C ALA A 423 -24.60 -10.31 -1.13
N ILE A 424 -24.82 -11.01 -2.25
CA ILE A 424 -26.14 -11.24 -2.85
C ILE A 424 -26.89 -12.35 -2.11
N ALA A 425 -26.20 -13.41 -1.69
CA ALA A 425 -26.81 -14.58 -1.04
C ALA A 425 -26.09 -14.93 0.29
N PRO A 426 -26.09 -14.02 1.28
CA PRO A 426 -25.39 -14.24 2.54
C PRO A 426 -25.98 -15.37 3.39
N GLU A 427 -27.23 -15.80 3.12
CA GLU A 427 -27.93 -16.88 3.82
C GLU A 427 -27.19 -18.21 3.72
N ALA A 428 -26.47 -18.44 2.61
CA ALA A 428 -25.64 -19.64 2.43
C ALA A 428 -24.50 -19.73 3.45
N PHE A 429 -24.16 -18.63 4.13
CA PHE A 429 -23.06 -18.51 5.07
C PHE A 429 -23.53 -18.28 6.51
N ALA A 430 -24.75 -18.68 6.87
CA ALA A 430 -25.29 -18.49 8.21
C ALA A 430 -24.49 -19.19 9.33
N GLU A 431 -23.63 -20.15 8.99
CA GLU A 431 -22.79 -20.90 9.95
C GLU A 431 -21.44 -20.23 10.26
N VAL A 432 -21.10 -19.13 9.60
CA VAL A 432 -19.84 -18.41 9.87
C VAL A 432 -19.92 -17.64 11.19
N ALA A 433 -18.80 -17.54 11.90
CA ALA A 433 -18.77 -16.85 13.19
C ALA A 433 -18.86 -15.31 13.06
N PHE A 434 -18.46 -14.76 11.91
CA PHE A 434 -18.55 -13.33 11.59
C PHE A 434 -18.35 -13.09 10.09
N LEU A 435 -18.77 -11.92 9.63
CA LEU A 435 -18.55 -11.39 8.28
C LEU A 435 -17.70 -10.12 8.37
N SER A 436 -16.74 -9.95 7.46
CA SER A 436 -16.05 -8.66 7.29
C SER A 436 -16.06 -8.24 5.84
N ILE A 437 -16.59 -7.07 5.54
CA ILE A 437 -16.69 -6.56 4.17
C ILE A 437 -15.32 -6.05 3.73
N GLY A 438 -14.78 -6.66 2.66
CA GLY A 438 -13.61 -6.17 1.94
C GLY A 438 -14.05 -5.16 0.89
N SER A 439 -14.23 -3.89 1.28
CA SER A 439 -14.87 -2.89 0.41
C SER A 439 -14.13 -2.65 -0.91
N ASN A 440 -12.81 -2.83 -0.93
CA ASN A 440 -11.99 -2.57 -2.10
C ASN A 440 -12.30 -3.56 -3.23
N ASP A 441 -12.24 -4.85 -2.92
CA ASP A 441 -12.48 -5.92 -3.88
C ASP A 441 -13.99 -6.05 -4.17
N LEU A 442 -14.87 -5.85 -3.17
CA LEU A 442 -16.32 -5.79 -3.40
C LEU A 442 -16.67 -4.70 -4.43
N THR A 443 -16.14 -3.48 -4.26
CA THR A 443 -16.40 -2.39 -5.20
C THR A 443 -15.84 -2.72 -6.58
N GLN A 444 -14.62 -3.25 -6.66
CA GLN A 444 -14.00 -3.64 -7.93
C GLN A 444 -14.85 -4.65 -8.71
N TYR A 445 -15.34 -5.71 -8.05
CA TYR A 445 -16.13 -6.74 -8.74
C TYR A 445 -17.57 -6.30 -9.05
N VAL A 446 -18.20 -5.51 -8.19
CA VAL A 446 -19.54 -4.96 -8.45
C VAL A 446 -19.51 -3.96 -9.60
N MET A 447 -18.47 -3.12 -9.67
CA MET A 447 -18.33 -2.09 -10.70
C MET A 447 -17.60 -2.58 -11.96
N ALA A 448 -17.05 -3.81 -11.94
CA ALA A 448 -16.18 -4.35 -12.98
C ALA A 448 -15.05 -3.39 -13.38
N ALA A 449 -14.49 -2.69 -12.40
CA ALA A 449 -13.49 -1.63 -12.61
C ALA A 449 -12.33 -1.79 -11.62
N ALA A 450 -11.17 -2.18 -12.13
CA ALA A 450 -9.97 -2.36 -11.33
C ALA A 450 -9.45 -1.01 -10.81
N ARG A 451 -9.07 -0.96 -9.53
CA ARG A 451 -8.64 0.29 -8.87
C ARG A 451 -7.26 0.77 -9.32
N ASP A 452 -6.42 -0.16 -9.78
CA ASP A 452 -5.08 0.07 -10.30
C ASP A 452 -5.06 0.44 -11.78
N ASN A 453 -6.16 0.24 -12.50
CA ASN A 453 -6.31 0.64 -13.89
C ASN A 453 -6.83 2.09 -13.99
N ALA A 454 -5.90 3.03 -14.21
CA ALA A 454 -6.19 4.46 -14.32
C ALA A 454 -7.31 4.81 -15.33
N SER A 455 -7.47 4.02 -16.40
CA SER A 455 -8.49 4.27 -17.43
C SER A 455 -9.92 4.08 -16.93
N VAL A 456 -10.12 3.23 -15.90
CA VAL A 456 -11.44 2.89 -15.36
C VAL A 456 -11.60 3.16 -13.86
N ALA A 457 -10.54 3.61 -13.18
CA ALA A 457 -10.54 3.88 -11.74
C ALA A 457 -11.68 4.83 -11.29
N HIS A 458 -12.10 5.76 -12.16
CA HIS A 458 -13.22 6.68 -11.90
C HIS A 458 -14.58 5.98 -11.69
N LEU A 459 -14.74 4.73 -12.15
CA LEU A 459 -15.92 3.89 -11.93
C LEU A 459 -15.90 3.18 -10.57
N ASN A 460 -14.72 3.03 -9.96
CA ASN A 460 -14.55 2.34 -8.69
C ASN A 460 -14.90 3.30 -7.53
N SER A 461 -16.16 3.27 -7.10
CA SER A 461 -16.67 4.16 -6.05
C SER A 461 -17.47 3.39 -5.01
N ILE A 462 -16.99 3.40 -3.76
CA ILE A 462 -17.71 2.83 -2.62
C ILE A 462 -19.07 3.50 -2.38
N ARG A 463 -19.20 4.78 -2.75
CA ARG A 463 -20.45 5.54 -2.62
C ARG A 463 -21.46 5.24 -3.73
N HIS A 464 -21.11 4.38 -4.69
CA HIS A 464 -22.05 3.97 -5.72
C HIS A 464 -23.25 3.26 -5.07
N PRO A 465 -24.51 3.59 -5.45
CA PRO A 465 -25.69 3.04 -4.79
C PRO A 465 -25.77 1.51 -4.80
N ALA A 466 -25.27 0.85 -5.84
CA ALA A 466 -25.24 -0.62 -5.90
C ALA A 466 -24.35 -1.22 -4.81
N VAL A 467 -23.19 -0.61 -4.56
CA VAL A 467 -22.22 -1.08 -3.56
C VAL A 467 -22.77 -0.85 -2.15
N LEU A 468 -23.30 0.35 -1.87
CA LEU A 468 -23.92 0.66 -0.58
C LEU A 468 -25.13 -0.22 -0.27
N ARG A 469 -25.95 -0.56 -1.28
CA ARG A 469 -27.08 -1.49 -1.10
C ARG A 469 -26.61 -2.89 -0.72
N LEU A 470 -25.55 -3.40 -1.35
CA LEU A 470 -24.97 -4.69 -1.00
C LEU A 470 -24.40 -4.68 0.42
N ILE A 471 -23.67 -3.64 0.80
CA ILE A 471 -23.17 -3.46 2.17
C ILE A 471 -24.34 -3.44 3.17
N GLY A 472 -25.38 -2.67 2.88
CA GLY A 472 -26.56 -2.58 3.73
C GLY A 472 -27.32 -3.90 3.85
N SER A 473 -27.40 -4.67 2.76
CA SER A 473 -27.99 -6.02 2.75
C SER A 473 -27.23 -6.97 3.67
N VAL A 474 -25.91 -7.02 3.54
CA VAL A 474 -25.04 -7.86 4.39
C VAL A 474 -25.14 -7.44 5.86
N ALA A 475 -25.13 -6.14 6.15
CA ALA A 475 -25.27 -5.64 7.51
C ALA A 475 -26.64 -5.96 8.10
N ALA A 476 -27.72 -5.84 7.32
CA ALA A 476 -29.07 -6.20 7.74
C ALA A 476 -29.21 -7.70 8.01
N PHE A 477 -28.67 -8.54 7.13
CA PHE A 477 -28.62 -9.99 7.32
C PHE A 477 -27.88 -10.36 8.60
N GLY A 478 -26.67 -9.83 8.80
CA GLY A 478 -25.88 -10.11 10.00
C GLY A 478 -26.59 -9.69 11.28
N ARG A 479 -27.26 -8.53 11.29
CA ARG A 479 -28.13 -8.13 12.42
C ARG A 479 -29.26 -9.12 12.66
N ALA A 480 -29.96 -9.55 11.61
CA ALA A 480 -31.08 -10.49 11.73
C ALA A 480 -30.65 -11.87 12.26
N GLN A 481 -29.49 -12.36 11.81
CA GLN A 481 -28.92 -13.65 12.23
C GLN A 481 -28.03 -13.57 13.48
N LYS A 482 -27.81 -12.36 14.02
CA LYS A 482 -26.87 -12.08 15.12
C LYS A 482 -25.41 -12.49 14.79
N ILE A 483 -25.04 -12.40 13.52
CA ILE A 483 -23.68 -12.60 13.03
C ILE A 483 -23.00 -11.21 13.01
N PRO A 484 -21.86 -11.02 13.71
CA PRO A 484 -21.12 -9.76 13.67
C PRO A 484 -20.69 -9.41 12.24
N VAL A 485 -20.87 -8.14 11.85
CA VAL A 485 -20.48 -7.62 10.53
C VAL A 485 -19.57 -6.41 10.70
N SER A 486 -18.36 -6.50 10.17
CA SER A 486 -17.40 -5.40 10.10
C SER A 486 -17.09 -4.98 8.67
N LEU A 487 -16.38 -3.87 8.50
CA LEU A 487 -15.76 -3.47 7.23
C LEU A 487 -14.28 -3.20 7.45
N CYS A 488 -13.41 -3.77 6.62
CA CYS A 488 -11.95 -3.65 6.76
C CYS A 488 -11.22 -3.08 5.53
N GLY A 489 -11.95 -2.74 4.47
CA GLY A 489 -11.37 -2.00 3.35
C GLY A 489 -11.24 -0.50 3.64
N ASP A 490 -10.57 0.22 2.72
CA ASP A 490 -10.12 1.60 2.97
C ASP A 490 -11.28 2.59 3.22
N ALA A 491 -12.48 2.23 2.77
CA ALA A 491 -13.69 3.02 3.00
C ALA A 491 -14.02 3.24 4.48
N GLY A 492 -13.59 2.36 5.37
CA GLY A 492 -13.82 2.51 6.81
C GLY A 492 -13.11 3.73 7.40
N GLY A 493 -12.00 4.15 6.77
CA GLY A 493 -11.19 5.29 7.21
C GLY A 493 -11.40 6.56 6.37
N ASP A 494 -12.27 6.54 5.35
CA ASP A 494 -12.64 7.71 4.55
C ASP A 494 -13.78 8.49 5.25
N PRO A 495 -13.51 9.71 5.78
CA PRO A 495 -14.54 10.54 6.41
C PRO A 495 -15.75 10.82 5.51
N ALA A 496 -15.57 10.86 4.19
CA ALA A 496 -16.66 11.10 3.24
C ALA A 496 -17.56 9.88 3.02
N ALA A 497 -17.10 8.67 3.38
CA ALA A 497 -17.87 7.43 3.26
C ALA A 497 -18.55 7.02 4.58
N ILE A 498 -17.97 7.39 5.73
CA ILE A 498 -18.41 6.93 7.06
C ILE A 498 -19.90 7.13 7.33
N SER A 499 -20.48 8.28 6.98
CA SER A 499 -21.93 8.52 7.18
C SER A 499 -22.77 7.48 6.44
N ALA A 500 -22.48 7.27 5.14
CA ALA A 500 -23.20 6.31 4.32
C ALA A 500 -23.01 4.86 4.79
N LEU A 501 -21.83 4.51 5.31
CA LEU A 501 -21.56 3.17 5.87
C LEU A 501 -22.34 2.92 7.17
N ILE A 502 -22.43 3.92 8.06
CA ILE A 502 -23.22 3.83 9.29
C ILE A 502 -24.72 3.82 8.97
N GLU A 503 -25.17 4.57 7.97
CA GLU A 503 -26.55 4.57 7.46
C GLU A 503 -26.93 3.23 6.84
N ALA A 504 -26.00 2.56 6.15
CA ALA A 504 -26.16 1.18 5.69
C ALA A 504 -26.22 0.17 6.85
N GLY A 505 -25.86 0.59 8.06
CA GLY A 505 -26.04 -0.15 9.30
C GLY A 505 -24.77 -0.81 9.86
N LEU A 506 -23.59 -0.46 9.35
CA LEU A 506 -22.33 -0.92 9.93
C LEU A 506 -22.07 -0.27 11.28
N ARG A 507 -21.54 -1.06 12.22
CA ARG A 507 -21.18 -0.63 13.59
C ARG A 507 -19.76 -1.04 13.97
N ASP A 508 -19.03 -1.67 13.05
CA ASP A 508 -17.66 -2.12 13.23
C ASP A 508 -16.87 -1.72 11.98
N LEU A 509 -15.94 -0.79 12.14
CA LEU A 509 -15.06 -0.32 11.08
C LEU A 509 -13.62 -0.65 11.47
N SER A 510 -12.81 -1.06 10.49
CA SER A 510 -11.38 -1.26 10.67
C SER A 510 -10.64 -0.37 9.67
N VAL A 511 -9.69 0.41 10.19
CA VAL A 511 -9.07 1.52 9.47
C VAL A 511 -7.55 1.47 9.58
N VAL A 512 -6.83 2.09 8.66
CA VAL A 512 -5.38 2.24 8.85
C VAL A 512 -5.09 3.17 10.05
N PRO A 513 -4.01 2.95 10.82
CA PRO A 513 -3.76 3.68 12.06
C PRO A 513 -3.76 5.20 11.90
N ALA A 514 -3.18 5.70 10.80
CA ALA A 514 -3.14 7.12 10.47
C ALA A 514 -4.53 7.77 10.31
N GLN A 515 -5.56 6.99 9.98
CA GLN A 515 -6.93 7.47 9.76
C GLN A 515 -7.82 7.32 11.01
N LEU A 516 -7.36 6.64 12.06
CA LEU A 516 -8.14 6.34 13.26
C LEU A 516 -8.79 7.57 13.89
N ALA A 517 -8.00 8.64 14.07
CA ALA A 517 -8.48 9.90 14.65
C ALA A 517 -9.59 10.54 13.81
N LEU A 518 -9.37 10.62 12.49
CA LEU A 518 -10.32 11.23 11.55
C LEU A 518 -11.59 10.39 11.43
N ALA A 519 -11.46 9.06 11.43
CA ALA A 519 -12.60 8.16 11.41
C ALA A 519 -13.48 8.34 12.66
N LYS A 520 -12.89 8.33 13.86
CA LYS A 520 -13.62 8.57 15.11
C LYS A 520 -14.30 9.94 15.14
N ALA A 521 -13.63 10.98 14.65
CA ALA A 521 -14.21 12.32 14.56
C ALA A 521 -15.39 12.37 13.57
N ALA A 522 -15.27 11.73 12.41
CA ALA A 522 -16.34 11.65 11.42
C ALA A 522 -17.55 10.87 11.95
N ILE A 523 -17.33 9.76 12.66
CA ILE A 523 -18.39 8.99 13.35
C ILE A 523 -19.15 9.91 14.32
N ALA A 524 -18.44 10.70 15.12
CA ALA A 524 -19.04 11.62 16.07
C ALA A 524 -19.84 12.77 15.41
N ASP A 525 -19.71 12.97 14.10
CA ASP A 525 -20.49 13.93 13.34
C ASP A 525 -21.76 13.33 12.69
N VAL A 526 -21.88 12.01 12.65
CA VAL A 526 -23.04 11.30 12.08
C VAL A 526 -24.26 11.48 12.99
N SER A 527 -25.43 11.74 12.38
CA SER A 527 -26.67 12.12 13.11
C SER A 527 -27.57 10.95 13.52
N ILE A 528 -27.21 9.71 13.19
CA ILE A 528 -28.01 8.49 13.41
C ILE A 528 -27.36 7.51 14.39
#